data_AF-A0A7S2B5V8-F1
#
_entry.id   AF-A0A7S2B5V8-F1
#
_cell.length_a   1.000
_cell.length_b   1.000
_cell.length_c   1.000
_cell.angle_alpha   90.00
_cell.angle_beta   90.00
_cell.angle_gamma   90.00
#
_symmetry.space_group_name_H-M   'P 1'
#
loop_
_entity.id
_entity.type
_entity.pdbx_description
1 polymer ?
#
loop_
_entity_poly.entity_id
_entity_poly.type
_entity_poly.pdbx_seq_one_letter_code
_entity_poly.pdbx_strand_id
1 'polypeptide(L)'
;PVDPNYDLALLDPIKALAKAWSTTGAGLTGAEYDFLTWESILQQLFLQELLDICETSKMPASTLKALDAAYSLTGRKNSELRFKWVVMCMRCGYTPQPILDDVVNFATTQGRMKFTRPLYRELVQVAPELAVATFDEFKTVYHPVCRKMVAKDLEAAVASKGGVVGGGAAAASGGAGAGGDSTMLLLGIGVAVAAATAFLVLRKRN
;
A
#
# COMPACT_ATOMS: atom_id res chain seq x y z
N PRO A 1 -6.65 -5.28 -34.74
CA PRO A 1 -8.03 -4.92 -34.35
C PRO A 1 -8.33 -3.52 -34.87
N VAL A 2 -9.55 -3.24 -35.34
CA VAL A 2 -9.98 -1.86 -35.63
C VAL A 2 -10.35 -1.23 -34.29
N ASP A 3 -9.84 -0.03 -34.00
CA ASP A 3 -10.17 0.67 -32.78
C ASP A 3 -11.60 1.24 -32.88
N PRO A 4 -12.54 0.77 -32.04
CA PRO A 4 -13.89 1.31 -32.04
C PRO A 4 -13.91 2.74 -31.50
N ASN A 5 -14.77 3.57 -32.07
CA ASN A 5 -14.97 4.94 -31.63
C ASN A 5 -15.88 4.97 -30.38
N TYR A 6 -15.30 5.26 -29.21
CA TYR A 6 -16.02 5.38 -27.95
C TYR A 6 -16.42 6.83 -27.68
N ASP A 7 -17.59 7.03 -27.06
CA ASP A 7 -17.96 8.32 -26.50
C ASP A 7 -17.15 8.60 -25.23
N LEU A 8 -16.44 9.74 -25.20
CA LEU A 8 -15.55 10.13 -24.12
C LEU A 8 -16.07 11.33 -23.33
N ALA A 9 -17.30 11.80 -23.56
CA ALA A 9 -17.85 13.00 -22.92
C ALA A 9 -17.80 12.96 -21.38
N LEU A 10 -17.93 11.78 -20.77
CA LEU A 10 -17.84 11.60 -19.32
C LEU A 10 -16.41 11.71 -18.76
N LEU A 11 -15.38 11.61 -19.62
CA LEU A 11 -13.97 11.70 -19.20
C LEU A 11 -13.46 13.12 -19.16
N ASP A 12 -14.04 14.03 -19.93
CA ASP A 12 -13.61 15.43 -20.01
C ASP A 12 -13.58 16.14 -18.65
N PRO A 13 -14.65 16.10 -17.82
CA PRO A 13 -14.60 16.74 -16.50
C PRO A 13 -13.59 16.06 -15.55
N ILE A 14 -13.42 14.73 -15.68
CA ILE A 14 -12.48 13.96 -14.86
C ILE A 14 -11.04 14.35 -15.18
N LYS A 15 -10.69 14.42 -16.47
CA LYS A 15 -9.37 14.82 -16.95
C LYS A 15 -9.06 16.27 -16.59
N ALA A 16 -10.04 17.16 -16.72
CA ALA A 16 -9.91 18.55 -16.32
C ALA A 16 -9.59 18.67 -14.82
N LEU A 17 -10.33 17.94 -13.97
CA LEU A 17 -10.09 17.93 -12.53
C LEU A 17 -8.72 17.34 -12.17
N ALA A 18 -8.33 16.21 -12.78
CA ALA A 18 -7.03 15.57 -12.52
C ALA A 18 -5.86 16.49 -12.90
N LYS A 19 -5.96 17.17 -14.05
CA LYS A 19 -4.97 18.15 -14.50
C LYS A 19 -4.89 19.38 -13.59
N ALA A 20 -6.04 19.84 -13.07
CA ALA A 20 -6.06 20.96 -12.13
C ALA A 20 -5.32 20.61 -10.84
N TRP A 21 -5.58 19.43 -10.27
CA TRP A 21 -4.89 18.94 -9.08
C TRP A 21 -3.38 18.82 -9.29
N SER A 22 -2.94 18.31 -10.45
CA SER A 22 -1.51 18.15 -10.73
C SER A 22 -0.78 19.47 -10.97
N THR A 23 -1.45 20.46 -11.57
CA THR A 23 -0.83 21.73 -11.96
C THR A 23 -0.88 22.76 -10.83
N THR A 24 -2.02 22.89 -10.16
CA THR A 24 -2.28 23.96 -9.19
C THR A 24 -2.18 23.50 -7.74
N GLY A 25 -2.18 22.18 -7.50
CA GLY A 25 -2.28 21.62 -6.15
C GLY A 25 -3.66 21.78 -5.51
N ALA A 26 -4.66 22.23 -6.27
CA ALA A 26 -6.03 22.44 -5.82
C ALA A 26 -7.03 21.85 -6.83
N GLY A 27 -8.21 21.48 -6.33
CA GLY A 27 -9.32 21.01 -7.16
C GLY A 27 -10.05 22.15 -7.87
N LEU A 28 -10.88 21.77 -8.85
CA LEU A 28 -11.85 22.67 -9.47
C LEU A 28 -13.11 22.74 -8.62
N THR A 29 -13.82 23.87 -8.70
CA THR A 29 -15.11 24.07 -8.02
C THR A 29 -16.24 24.00 -9.03
N GLY A 30 -17.28 23.23 -8.72
CA GLY A 30 -18.43 23.01 -9.61
C GLY A 30 -19.08 21.66 -9.34
N ALA A 31 -20.39 21.55 -9.61
CA ALA A 31 -21.13 20.30 -9.39
C ALA A 31 -20.61 19.14 -10.28
N GLU A 32 -20.08 19.48 -11.46
CA GLU A 32 -19.49 18.52 -12.39
C GLU A 32 -18.12 17.97 -11.93
N TYR A 33 -17.47 18.64 -10.98
CA TYR A 33 -16.16 18.28 -10.43
C TYR A 33 -16.24 17.65 -9.03
N ASP A 34 -17.45 17.30 -8.59
CA ASP A 34 -17.65 16.74 -7.27
C ASP A 34 -17.38 15.24 -7.23
N PHE A 35 -16.15 14.91 -6.83
CA PHE A 35 -15.69 13.55 -6.64
C PHE A 35 -16.61 12.71 -5.73
N LEU A 36 -17.24 13.30 -4.71
CA LEU A 36 -18.01 12.55 -3.72
C LEU A 36 -19.39 12.13 -4.24
N THR A 37 -19.98 12.88 -5.16
CA THR A 37 -21.27 12.55 -5.79
C THR A 37 -21.13 11.64 -7.01
N TRP A 38 -19.94 11.53 -7.58
CA TRP A 38 -19.67 10.63 -8.69
C TRP A 38 -19.89 9.15 -8.36
N GLU A 39 -20.29 8.40 -9.40
CA GLU A 39 -20.31 6.95 -9.35
C GLU A 39 -18.92 6.37 -9.08
N SER A 40 -18.86 5.20 -8.45
CA SER A 40 -17.60 4.56 -8.07
C SER A 40 -16.66 4.30 -9.26
N ILE A 41 -17.18 4.13 -10.47
CA ILE A 41 -16.36 3.94 -11.67
C ILE A 41 -15.69 5.25 -12.10
N LEU A 42 -16.39 6.38 -12.03
CA LEU A 42 -15.84 7.70 -12.35
C LEU A 42 -14.80 8.11 -11.30
N GLN A 43 -15.04 7.82 -10.02
CA GLN A 43 -14.05 7.98 -8.96
C GLN A 43 -12.77 7.16 -9.23
N GLN A 44 -12.91 5.93 -9.74
CA GLN A 44 -11.78 5.07 -10.09
C GLN A 44 -11.01 5.56 -11.32
N LEU A 45 -11.72 6.14 -12.30
CA LEU A 45 -11.12 6.75 -13.49
C LEU A 45 -10.35 8.02 -13.13
N PHE A 46 -10.90 8.85 -12.25
CA PHE A 46 -10.20 10.02 -11.72
C PHE A 46 -8.88 9.66 -11.03
N LEU A 47 -8.91 8.68 -10.13
CA LEU A 47 -7.68 8.22 -9.48
C LEU A 47 -6.72 7.50 -10.46
N GLN A 48 -7.22 6.92 -11.56
CA GLN A 48 -6.36 6.38 -12.60
C GLN A 48 -5.61 7.50 -13.32
N GLU A 49 -6.33 8.54 -13.75
CA GLU A 49 -5.75 9.67 -14.46
C GLU A 49 -4.67 10.36 -13.62
N LEU A 50 -4.93 10.55 -12.32
CA LEU A 50 -3.93 11.09 -11.39
C LEU A 50 -2.71 10.17 -11.23
N LEU A 51 -2.92 8.86 -11.20
CA LEU A 51 -1.83 7.88 -11.12
C LEU A 51 -0.95 7.94 -12.38
N ASP A 52 -1.56 8.00 -13.56
CA ASP A 52 -0.88 8.10 -14.85
C ASP A 52 -0.08 9.41 -14.95
N ILE A 53 -0.63 10.52 -14.43
CA ILE A 53 0.10 11.79 -14.28
C ILE A 53 1.28 11.63 -13.31
N CYS A 54 1.10 10.98 -12.15
CA CYS A 54 2.16 10.71 -11.16
C CYS A 54 3.33 9.91 -11.77
N GLU A 55 3.08 9.02 -12.75
CA GLU A 55 4.13 8.29 -13.47
C GLU A 55 5.02 9.21 -14.32
N THR A 56 4.42 10.25 -14.91
CA THR A 56 5.14 11.20 -15.78
C THR A 56 5.77 12.34 -14.97
N SER A 57 5.06 12.85 -13.97
CA SER A 57 5.46 13.97 -13.13
C SER A 57 5.04 13.72 -11.69
N LYS A 58 6.03 13.55 -10.80
CA LYS A 58 5.75 13.30 -9.39
C LYS A 58 5.05 14.50 -8.76
N MET A 59 3.85 14.29 -8.24
CA MET A 59 3.12 15.31 -7.50
C MET A 59 3.79 15.56 -6.13
N PRO A 60 3.82 16.82 -5.66
CA PRO A 60 4.40 17.13 -4.37
C PRO A 60 3.51 16.57 -3.24
N ALA A 61 4.15 16.24 -2.11
CA ALA A 61 3.47 15.70 -0.93
C ALA A 61 2.37 16.64 -0.38
N SER A 62 2.51 17.96 -0.55
CA SER A 62 1.50 18.95 -0.19
C SER A 62 0.19 18.74 -0.95
N THR A 63 0.27 18.49 -2.26
CA THR A 63 -0.90 18.19 -3.11
C THR A 63 -1.56 16.90 -2.68
N LEU A 64 -0.79 15.83 -2.41
CA LEU A 64 -1.36 14.57 -1.94
C LEU A 64 -2.07 14.72 -0.59
N LYS A 65 -1.49 15.48 0.35
CA LYS A 65 -2.14 15.80 1.62
C LYS A 65 -3.44 16.59 1.44
N ALA A 66 -3.44 17.58 0.55
CA ALA A 66 -4.64 18.35 0.24
C ALA A 66 -5.74 17.48 -0.39
N LEU A 67 -5.34 16.54 -1.26
CA LEU A 67 -6.25 15.61 -1.93
C LEU A 67 -6.87 14.62 -0.95
N ASP A 68 -6.09 14.08 -0.02
CA ASP A 68 -6.61 13.23 1.05
C ASP A 68 -7.56 13.98 1.98
N ALA A 69 -7.23 15.22 2.34
CA ALA A 69 -8.08 16.08 3.16
C ALA A 69 -9.42 16.41 2.45
N ALA A 70 -9.38 16.63 1.14
CA ALA A 70 -10.58 16.96 0.36
C ALA A 70 -11.52 15.75 0.17
N TYR A 71 -10.97 14.56 -0.05
CA TYR A 71 -11.75 13.39 -0.50
C TYR A 71 -11.81 12.22 0.49
N SER A 72 -11.08 12.31 1.61
CA SER A 72 -10.98 11.27 2.65
C SER A 72 -10.66 9.89 2.03
N LEU A 73 -9.50 9.80 1.38
CA LEU A 73 -9.10 8.60 0.63
C LEU A 73 -8.44 7.56 1.54
N THR A 74 -7.66 8.01 2.51
CA THR A 74 -7.06 7.13 3.53
C THR A 74 -8.17 6.49 4.38
N GLY A 75 -8.17 5.15 4.49
CA GLY A 75 -9.18 4.40 5.24
C GLY A 75 -10.52 4.16 4.51
N ARG A 76 -10.63 4.53 3.23
CA ARG A 76 -11.84 4.25 2.43
C ARG A 76 -12.06 2.74 2.24
N LYS A 77 -13.31 2.29 2.37
CA LYS A 77 -13.67 0.85 2.30
C LYS A 77 -13.61 0.26 0.90
N ASN A 78 -13.80 1.07 -0.15
CA ASN A 78 -13.76 0.59 -1.53
C ASN A 78 -12.32 0.18 -1.91
N SER A 79 -12.10 -1.11 -2.14
CA SER A 79 -10.77 -1.68 -2.39
C SER A 79 -10.11 -1.14 -3.66
N GLU A 80 -10.86 -0.81 -4.72
CA GLU A 80 -10.29 -0.28 -5.97
C GLU A 80 -9.77 1.15 -5.77
N LEU A 81 -10.54 1.98 -5.06
CA LEU A 81 -10.13 3.35 -4.73
C LEU A 81 -8.96 3.37 -3.75
N ARG A 82 -9.06 2.56 -2.69
CA ARG A 82 -7.99 2.39 -1.69
C ARG A 82 -6.70 1.94 -2.35
N PHE A 83 -6.75 0.93 -3.22
CA PHE A 83 -5.59 0.43 -3.96
C PHE A 83 -4.91 1.53 -4.79
N LYS A 84 -5.68 2.27 -5.62
CA LYS A 84 -5.13 3.33 -6.46
C LYS A 84 -4.51 4.46 -5.63
N TRP A 85 -5.17 4.85 -4.53
CA TRP A 85 -4.66 5.85 -3.61
C TRP A 85 -3.32 5.45 -3.00
N VAL A 86 -3.22 4.28 -2.37
CA VAL A 86 -1.98 3.87 -1.70
C VAL A 86 -0.82 3.65 -2.68
N VAL A 87 -1.10 3.12 -3.87
CA VAL A 87 -0.09 2.96 -4.93
C VAL A 87 0.41 4.32 -5.41
N MET A 88 -0.50 5.28 -5.63
CA MET A 88 -0.12 6.64 -6.00
C MET A 88 0.78 7.29 -4.94
N CYS A 89 0.42 7.18 -3.65
CA CYS A 89 1.21 7.70 -2.55
C CYS A 89 2.63 7.10 -2.51
N MET A 90 2.75 5.77 -2.66
CA MET A 90 4.05 5.09 -2.70
C MET A 90 4.92 5.54 -3.88
N ARG A 91 4.35 5.63 -5.09
CA ARG A 91 5.09 6.05 -6.30
C ARG A 91 5.54 7.50 -6.27
N CYS A 92 4.68 8.38 -5.75
CA CYS A 92 4.99 9.79 -5.57
C CYS A 92 5.84 10.05 -4.30
N GLY A 93 6.22 8.99 -3.55
CA GLY A 93 7.14 9.05 -2.41
C GLY A 93 6.54 9.58 -1.12
N TYR A 94 5.22 9.78 -1.07
CA TYR A 94 4.50 10.27 0.09
C TYR A 94 4.07 9.10 0.97
N THR A 95 4.87 8.79 1.99
CA THR A 95 4.71 7.57 2.80
C THR A 95 4.68 7.88 4.30
N PRO A 96 3.74 8.72 4.77
CA PRO A 96 3.52 8.91 6.19
C PRO A 96 3.06 7.59 6.83
N GLN A 97 3.34 7.42 8.13
CA GLN A 97 3.02 6.20 8.88
C GLN A 97 1.58 5.68 8.69
N PRO A 98 0.52 6.53 8.70
CA PRO A 98 -0.85 6.04 8.52
C PRO A 98 -1.10 5.35 7.17
N ILE A 99 -0.38 5.75 6.11
CA ILE A 99 -0.51 5.13 4.78
C ILE A 99 0.19 3.77 4.77
N LEU A 100 1.36 3.66 5.40
CA LEU A 100 2.05 2.37 5.52
C LEU A 100 1.22 1.36 6.32
N ASP A 101 0.62 1.79 7.43
CA ASP A 101 -0.28 0.97 8.23
C ASP A 101 -1.52 0.56 7.41
N ASP A 102 -2.08 1.47 6.61
CA ASP A 102 -3.20 1.17 5.70
C ASP A 102 -2.81 0.17 4.60
N VAL A 103 -1.60 0.26 4.05
CA VAL A 103 -1.07 -0.70 3.06
C VAL A 103 -0.90 -2.09 3.67
N VAL A 104 -0.31 -2.18 4.87
CA VAL A 104 -0.13 -3.45 5.58
C VAL A 104 -1.49 -4.07 5.90
N ASN A 105 -2.43 -3.27 6.42
CA ASN A 105 -3.79 -3.74 6.69
C ASN A 105 -4.49 -4.22 5.41
N PHE A 106 -4.31 -3.51 4.30
CA PHE A 106 -4.95 -3.86 3.04
C PHE A 106 -4.38 -5.14 2.43
N ALA A 107 -3.05 -5.30 2.46
CA ALA A 107 -2.36 -6.48 1.96
C ALA A 107 -2.74 -7.73 2.75
N THR A 108 -2.86 -7.62 4.07
CA THR A 108 -3.14 -8.75 4.97
C THR A 108 -4.61 -9.14 5.03
N THR A 109 -5.53 -8.19 4.87
CA THR A 109 -6.97 -8.47 4.91
C THR A 109 -7.46 -9.16 3.64
N GLN A 110 -6.88 -8.84 2.46
CA GLN A 110 -7.36 -9.34 1.17
C GLN A 110 -6.26 -10.07 0.37
N GLY A 111 -6.51 -11.33 0.00
CA GLY A 111 -5.57 -12.17 -0.76
C GLY A 111 -5.69 -12.08 -2.29
N ARG A 112 -6.43 -11.11 -2.84
CA ARG A 112 -6.70 -11.02 -4.28
C ARG A 112 -5.43 -10.57 -5.01
N MET A 113 -4.89 -11.43 -5.88
CA MET A 113 -3.64 -11.17 -6.61
C MET A 113 -3.59 -9.83 -7.35
N LYS A 114 -4.74 -9.33 -7.82
CA LYS A 114 -4.88 -8.00 -8.45
C LYS A 114 -4.31 -6.88 -7.55
N PHE A 115 -4.45 -6.99 -6.24
CA PHE A 115 -3.98 -6.00 -5.27
C PHE A 115 -2.71 -6.45 -4.57
N THR A 116 -2.70 -7.66 -4.01
CA THR A 116 -1.62 -8.12 -3.13
C THR A 116 -0.25 -8.09 -3.82
N ARG A 117 -0.14 -8.58 -5.07
CA ARG A 117 1.16 -8.62 -5.77
C ARG A 117 1.69 -7.23 -6.11
N PRO A 118 0.92 -6.33 -6.78
CA PRO A 118 1.39 -4.96 -6.99
C PRO A 118 1.71 -4.22 -5.69
N LEU A 119 0.92 -4.40 -4.62
CA LEU A 119 1.19 -3.75 -3.34
C LEU A 119 2.55 -4.15 -2.76
N TYR A 120 2.88 -5.44 -2.70
CA TYR A 120 4.20 -5.86 -2.20
C TYR A 120 5.35 -5.36 -3.08
N ARG A 121 5.15 -5.22 -4.40
CA ARG A 121 6.15 -4.66 -5.33
C ARG A 121 6.40 -3.17 -5.13
N GLU A 122 5.37 -2.40 -4.77
CA GLU A 122 5.53 -1.00 -4.43
C GLU A 122 6.08 -0.85 -3.00
N LEU A 123 5.61 -1.67 -2.06
CA LEU A 123 6.05 -1.65 -0.67
C LEU A 123 7.54 -1.99 -0.52
N VAL A 124 8.07 -2.96 -1.27
CA VAL A 124 9.52 -3.27 -1.24
C VAL A 124 10.38 -2.15 -1.83
N GLN A 125 9.81 -1.30 -2.67
CA GLN A 125 10.51 -0.13 -3.20
C GLN A 125 10.66 0.96 -2.13
N VAL A 126 9.64 1.16 -1.31
CA VAL A 126 9.59 2.20 -0.27
C VAL A 126 10.17 1.72 1.06
N ALA A 127 9.71 0.58 1.56
CA ALA A 127 9.98 0.03 2.89
C ALA A 127 10.22 -1.49 2.81
N PRO A 128 11.41 -1.93 2.35
CA PRO A 128 11.70 -3.35 2.12
C PRO A 128 11.62 -4.21 3.38
N GLU A 129 12.10 -3.70 4.52
CA GLU A 129 12.05 -4.43 5.79
C GLU A 129 10.60 -4.68 6.24
N LEU A 130 9.73 -3.68 6.10
CA LEU A 130 8.31 -3.80 6.42
C LEU A 130 7.61 -4.80 5.48
N ALA A 131 7.96 -4.80 4.19
CA ALA A 131 7.41 -5.76 3.23
C ALA A 131 7.76 -7.21 3.59
N VAL A 132 9.03 -7.47 3.94
CA VAL A 132 9.49 -8.81 4.32
C VAL A 132 8.87 -9.25 5.64
N ALA A 133 8.89 -8.39 6.67
CA ALA A 133 8.29 -8.70 7.97
C ALA A 133 6.80 -9.04 7.84
N THR A 134 6.05 -8.21 7.10
CA THR A 134 4.61 -8.46 6.86
C THR A 134 4.37 -9.75 6.09
N PHE A 135 5.19 -10.04 5.08
CA PHE A 135 5.05 -11.30 4.33
C PHE A 135 5.34 -12.51 5.22
N ASP A 136 6.38 -12.47 6.04
CA ASP A 136 6.75 -13.59 6.91
C ASP A 136 5.69 -13.90 7.97
N GLU A 137 5.04 -12.87 8.51
CA GLU A 137 3.94 -13.03 9.47
C GLU A 137 2.68 -13.63 8.81
N PHE A 138 2.30 -13.13 7.62
CA PHE A 138 1.02 -13.47 7.00
C PHE A 138 1.09 -14.50 5.86
N LYS A 139 2.28 -15.04 5.53
CA LYS A 139 2.47 -16.00 4.42
C LYS A 139 1.57 -17.24 4.48
N THR A 140 1.16 -17.67 5.66
CA THR A 140 0.29 -18.85 5.87
C THR A 140 -1.19 -18.54 5.62
N VAL A 141 -1.60 -17.27 5.71
CA VAL A 141 -2.98 -16.82 5.48
C VAL A 141 -3.29 -16.73 3.98
N TYR A 142 -2.29 -16.40 3.16
CA TYR A 142 -2.48 -16.31 1.72
C TYR A 142 -2.72 -17.67 1.05
N HIS A 143 -3.51 -17.66 -0.02
CA HIS A 143 -3.66 -18.82 -0.90
C HIS A 143 -2.27 -19.27 -1.42
N PRO A 144 -1.98 -20.58 -1.53
CA PRO A 144 -0.64 -21.09 -1.87
C PRO A 144 -0.03 -20.49 -3.15
N VAL A 145 -0.86 -20.23 -4.16
CA VAL A 145 -0.40 -19.59 -5.40
C VAL A 145 -0.03 -18.12 -5.16
N CYS A 146 -0.81 -17.38 -4.36
CA CYS A 146 -0.50 -16.00 -4.01
C CYS A 146 0.82 -15.92 -3.23
N ARG A 147 0.97 -16.77 -2.21
CA ARG A 147 2.20 -16.90 -1.42
C ARG A 147 3.42 -17.14 -2.31
N LYS A 148 3.36 -18.12 -3.22
CA LYS A 148 4.47 -18.45 -4.13
C LYS A 148 4.85 -17.27 -5.04
N MET A 149 3.86 -16.56 -5.57
CA MET A 149 4.11 -15.45 -6.49
C MET A 149 4.68 -14.21 -5.77
N VAL A 150 4.17 -13.89 -4.58
CA VAL A 150 4.67 -12.78 -3.76
C VAL A 150 6.09 -13.08 -3.26
N ALA A 151 6.36 -14.32 -2.80
CA ALA A 151 7.72 -14.72 -2.42
C ALA A 151 8.73 -14.48 -3.55
N LYS A 152 8.40 -14.92 -4.77
CA LYS A 152 9.24 -14.69 -5.94
C LYS A 152 9.44 -13.20 -6.26
N ASP A 153 8.39 -12.40 -6.13
CA ASP A 153 8.48 -10.95 -6.35
C ASP A 153 9.38 -10.27 -5.30
N LEU A 154 9.32 -10.71 -4.03
CA LEU A 154 10.18 -10.20 -2.95
C LEU A 154 11.64 -10.63 -3.11
N GLU A 155 11.91 -11.89 -3.43
CA GLU A 155 13.26 -12.41 -3.69
C GLU A 155 13.94 -11.65 -4.83
N ALA A 156 13.22 -11.43 -5.94
CA ALA A 156 13.72 -10.67 -7.08
C ALA A 156 14.05 -9.21 -6.71
N ALA A 157 13.18 -8.58 -5.91
CA ALA A 157 13.38 -7.19 -5.49
C ALA A 157 14.56 -7.04 -4.51
N VAL A 158 14.72 -7.95 -3.56
CA VAL A 158 15.87 -7.95 -2.62
C VAL A 158 17.17 -8.19 -3.37
N ALA A 159 17.21 -9.13 -4.32
CA ALA A 159 18.38 -9.39 -5.16
C ALA A 159 18.78 -8.16 -5.99
N SER A 160 17.81 -7.34 -6.44
CA SER A 160 18.08 -6.12 -7.19
C SER A 160 18.62 -4.96 -6.34
N LYS A 161 18.32 -4.94 -5.03
CA LYS A 161 18.70 -3.86 -4.11
C LYS A 161 19.90 -4.19 -3.20
N GLY A 162 20.28 -5.47 -3.10
CA GLY A 162 21.34 -5.94 -2.20
C GLY A 162 22.23 -7.02 -2.82
N GLY A 163 23.30 -6.62 -3.50
CA GLY A 163 24.60 -7.18 -3.16
C GLY A 163 25.00 -6.57 -1.82
N VAL A 164 25.33 -7.40 -0.82
CA VAL A 164 25.43 -7.08 0.64
C VAL A 164 24.04 -7.07 1.28
N VAL A 165 23.58 -8.08 2.04
CA VAL A 165 24.19 -8.96 3.05
C VAL A 165 23.62 -10.39 2.84
N GLY A 166 24.45 -11.42 2.62
CA GLY A 166 24.79 -12.45 3.63
C GLY A 166 23.54 -13.16 4.20
N GLY A 167 23.21 -14.41 3.89
CA GLY A 167 24.06 -15.59 3.81
C GLY A 167 23.74 -16.54 4.98
N GLY A 168 23.09 -17.67 4.69
CA GLY A 168 22.91 -18.82 5.60
C GLY A 168 21.58 -18.80 6.38
N ALA A 169 20.90 -19.92 6.64
CA ALA A 169 21.24 -21.32 6.43
C ALA A 169 19.97 -22.18 6.46
N ALA A 170 20.07 -23.34 5.83
CA ALA A 170 19.15 -24.45 5.95
C ALA A 170 19.30 -25.18 7.30
N ALA A 171 18.24 -25.93 7.64
CA ALA A 171 18.23 -27.21 8.35
C ALA A 171 17.94 -27.25 9.87
N ALA A 172 17.15 -28.29 10.17
CA ALA A 172 17.16 -29.15 11.35
C ALA A 172 16.40 -28.71 12.61
N SER A 173 15.25 -29.37 12.77
CA SER A 173 14.62 -29.71 14.04
C SER A 173 15.53 -30.57 14.93
N GLY A 174 15.62 -30.24 16.22
CA GLY A 174 16.18 -31.15 17.24
C GLY A 174 16.37 -30.52 18.62
N GLY A 175 15.50 -30.90 19.57
CA GLY A 175 15.87 -31.27 20.95
C GLY A 175 16.31 -30.21 21.97
N ALA A 176 15.38 -29.91 22.90
CA ALA A 176 15.50 -29.84 24.37
C ALA A 176 16.85 -29.53 25.08
N GLY A 177 16.81 -28.63 26.08
CA GLY A 177 17.80 -28.56 27.17
C GLY A 177 17.74 -27.29 28.00
N ALA A 178 17.66 -27.43 29.32
CA ALA A 178 17.38 -26.40 30.33
C ALA A 178 18.61 -25.57 30.79
N GLY A 179 18.32 -24.38 31.36
CA GLY A 179 18.99 -23.87 32.56
C GLY A 179 20.07 -22.78 32.40
N GLY A 180 19.92 -21.68 33.15
CA GLY A 180 21.03 -20.84 33.60
C GLY A 180 20.85 -19.33 33.39
N ASP A 181 20.59 -18.61 34.49
CA ASP A 181 20.52 -17.15 34.58
C ASP A 181 21.80 -16.44 34.11
N SER A 182 21.64 -15.31 33.43
CA SER A 182 22.58 -14.18 33.52
C SER A 182 21.90 -12.88 33.12
N THR A 183 21.85 -12.00 34.12
CA THR A 183 21.36 -10.62 34.06
C THR A 183 22.24 -9.72 33.18
N MET A 184 21.59 -8.69 32.65
CA MET A 184 22.05 -7.32 32.36
C MET A 184 22.25 -6.89 30.89
N LEU A 185 21.57 -5.78 30.62
CA LEU A 185 21.81 -4.73 29.61
C LEU A 185 21.33 -5.00 28.16
N LEU A 186 20.22 -4.36 27.77
CA LEU A 186 20.28 -3.07 27.08
C LEU A 186 18.87 -2.48 26.84
N LEU A 187 18.78 -1.20 27.17
CA LEU A 187 17.65 -0.31 26.90
C LEU A 187 17.29 -0.26 25.42
N GLY A 188 15.98 -0.26 25.13
CA GLY A 188 15.44 0.37 23.92
C GLY A 188 14.80 -0.56 22.90
N ILE A 189 13.60 -1.09 23.21
CA ILE A 189 12.47 -1.24 22.28
C ILE A 189 11.23 -1.25 23.17
N GLY A 190 10.62 -0.09 23.39
CA GLY A 190 9.55 0.09 24.36
C GLY A 190 8.44 1.00 23.86
N VAL A 191 8.00 0.83 22.60
CA VAL A 191 6.79 1.54 22.09
C VAL A 191 5.95 0.67 21.13
N ALA A 192 6.52 -0.31 20.42
CA ALA A 192 5.78 -1.00 19.35
C ALA A 192 4.77 -2.09 19.79
N VAL A 193 4.84 -2.59 21.02
CA VAL A 193 3.98 -3.72 21.47
C VAL A 193 2.58 -3.28 21.93
N ALA A 194 2.40 -2.02 22.32
CA ALA A 194 1.13 -1.55 22.88
C ALA A 194 -0.02 -1.50 21.85
N ALA A 195 0.28 -1.23 20.57
CA ALA A 195 -0.74 -1.15 19.52
C ALA A 195 -1.31 -2.53 19.14
N ALA A 196 -0.49 -3.58 19.19
CA ALA A 196 -0.91 -4.94 18.84
C ALA A 196 -1.82 -5.58 19.91
N THR A 197 -1.59 -5.29 21.19
CA THR A 197 -2.45 -5.78 22.28
C THR A 197 -3.84 -5.15 22.30
N ALA A 198 -3.99 -3.91 21.85
CA ALA A 198 -5.30 -3.25 21.77
C ALA A 198 -6.21 -3.91 20.72
N PHE A 199 -5.64 -4.39 19.61
CA PHE A 199 -6.39 -5.06 18.54
C PHE A 199 -6.88 -6.46 18.95
N LEU A 200 -6.10 -7.21 19.74
CA LEU A 200 -6.50 -8.53 20.23
C LEU A 200 -7.60 -8.49 21.30
N VAL A 201 -7.65 -7.44 22.13
CA VAL A 201 -8.69 -7.30 23.17
C VAL A 201 -10.06 -6.95 22.56
N LEU A 202 -10.12 -6.23 21.44
CA LEU A 202 -11.37 -5.88 20.77
C LEU A 202 -12.01 -7.04 20.01
N ARG A 203 -11.23 -8.03 19.54
CA ARG A 203 -11.79 -9.21 18.84
C ARG A 203 -12.43 -10.24 19.78
N LYS A 204 -12.12 -10.22 21.08
CA LYS A 204 -12.67 -11.19 22.06
C LYS A 204 -14.00 -10.74 22.69
N ARG A 205 -14.55 -9.59 22.28
CA ARG A 205 -15.74 -8.98 22.89
C ARG A 205 -16.94 -8.80 21.95
N ASN A 206 -16.88 -9.30 20.72
CA ASN A 206 -18.03 -9.40 19.80
C ASN A 206 -18.28 -10.85 19.41
#